data_AF-A0A270PDQ3-F1
#
_entry.id   AF-A0A270PDQ3-F1
#
_cell.length_a   1.000
_cell.length_b   1.000
_cell.length_c   1.000
_cell.angle_alpha   90.00
_cell.angle_beta   90.00
_cell.angle_gamma   90.00
#
_symmetry.space_group_name_H-M   'P 1'
#
loop_
_entity.id
_entity.type
_entity.pdbx_description
1 polymer ?
#
loop_
_entity_poly.entity_id
_entity_poly.type
_entity_poly.pdbx_seq_one_letter_code
_entity_poly.pdbx_strand_id
1 'polypeptide(L)'
;MTVAKTLDITANFDSGNIQVIDVSDPLKPLLAMRPDTKSNHFQWFHFKASGLHVGQEHWFRLNNASQSSYNKAWDGYQAVASYDHVNWFRVPTIFEGDCLRFCLETTQTHAWFAYFEPYSRGRHDWLIEQALTKAGTELLATGKSVEGRDIQLLRKGTGADGRRKVWIIAQQHPGEHMAEWFMEGVIERLEKHDDPVLNKLLASADLYLVPNMNPDGAFHGHLRTNAMGQDLNRAWQSASEEISPEVFFVQQQMEKYGVDLFLDIHGDEEIPYVFTAGCEGNPGYTPRIAELEEHFRSHLKHLTKDFQTKHGYTRDEPGKANMTLACNSVGQKFDCLSLTLEMPFKDNNDAPNALTGWSGKRSKQLGKDVLTTVTDMIGTLR
;
A
#
# COMPACT_ATOMS: atom_id res chain seq x y z
N MET A 1 -32.62 -36.11 3.06
CA MET A 1 -32.08 -35.19 4.08
C MET A 1 -30.97 -34.40 3.42
N THR A 2 -31.23 -33.16 3.02
CA THR A 2 -30.19 -32.23 2.57
C THR A 2 -29.36 -31.91 3.80
N VAL A 3 -28.12 -32.37 3.85
CA VAL A 3 -27.16 -31.96 4.88
C VAL A 3 -27.10 -30.44 4.77
N ALA A 4 -27.60 -29.71 5.78
CA ALA A 4 -27.44 -28.27 5.84
C ALA A 4 -25.93 -28.00 5.71
N LYS A 5 -25.52 -27.27 4.67
CA LYS A 5 -24.11 -26.93 4.50
C LYS A 5 -23.72 -26.05 5.70
N THR A 6 -22.87 -26.58 6.56
CA THR A 6 -22.31 -25.85 7.70
C THR A 6 -21.48 -24.68 7.19
N LEU A 7 -21.58 -23.52 7.85
CA LEU A 7 -20.72 -22.37 7.59
C LEU A 7 -19.26 -22.78 7.82
N ASP A 8 -18.41 -22.51 6.83
CA ASP A 8 -16.97 -22.72 6.90
C ASP A 8 -16.25 -21.39 6.66
N ILE A 9 -15.35 -21.02 7.57
CA ILE A 9 -14.55 -19.80 7.48
C ILE A 9 -13.08 -20.19 7.45
N THR A 10 -12.38 -19.77 6.40
CA THR A 10 -10.96 -20.07 6.20
C THR A 10 -10.19 -18.84 5.78
N ALA A 11 -8.93 -18.80 6.19
CA ALA A 11 -7.92 -17.84 5.74
C ALA A 11 -6.63 -18.56 5.33
N ASN A 12 -6.71 -19.84 4.96
CA ASN A 12 -5.55 -20.61 4.50
C ASN A 12 -5.28 -20.36 3.01
N PHE A 13 -4.90 -19.14 2.70
CA PHE A 13 -4.53 -18.66 1.37
C PHE A 13 -3.70 -17.39 1.49
N ASP A 14 -3.17 -16.91 0.38
CA ASP A 14 -2.38 -15.68 0.27
C ASP A 14 -3.07 -14.46 0.91
N SER A 15 -2.31 -13.76 1.76
CA SER A 15 -2.74 -12.65 2.62
C SER A 15 -3.85 -12.98 3.62
N GLY A 16 -4.23 -14.25 3.77
CA GLY A 16 -5.30 -14.69 4.64
C GLY A 16 -4.99 -14.43 6.12
N ASN A 17 -5.85 -13.66 6.77
CA ASN A 17 -5.80 -13.38 8.20
C ASN A 17 -7.19 -13.41 8.83
N ILE A 18 -7.44 -14.47 9.59
CA ILE A 18 -8.55 -14.56 10.55
C ILE A 18 -8.28 -15.70 11.55
N GLN A 19 -8.91 -15.63 12.70
CA GLN A 19 -9.11 -16.72 13.65
C GLN A 19 -10.62 -16.90 13.89
N VAL A 20 -11.10 -18.12 13.75
CA VAL A 20 -12.50 -18.47 14.05
C VAL A 20 -12.63 -18.76 15.55
N ILE A 21 -13.52 -18.04 16.24
CA ILE A 21 -13.81 -18.26 17.67
C ILE A 21 -15.07 -19.10 17.83
N ASP A 22 -16.17 -18.71 17.17
CA ASP A 22 -17.45 -19.41 17.23
C ASP A 22 -18.23 -19.25 15.93
N VAL A 23 -18.74 -20.36 15.40
CA VAL A 23 -19.60 -20.44 14.20
C VAL A 23 -20.86 -21.28 14.47
N SER A 24 -21.21 -21.49 15.74
CA SER A 24 -22.39 -22.24 16.16
C SER A 24 -23.69 -21.61 15.65
N ASP A 25 -23.76 -20.27 15.62
CA ASP A 25 -24.75 -19.51 14.86
C ASP A 25 -24.13 -19.08 13.52
N PRO A 26 -24.49 -19.73 12.39
CA PRO A 26 -23.92 -19.41 11.09
C PRO A 26 -24.31 -18.01 10.60
N LEU A 27 -25.32 -17.37 11.17
CA LEU A 27 -25.68 -15.99 10.83
C LEU A 27 -24.89 -14.96 11.65
N LYS A 28 -24.20 -15.39 12.73
CA LYS A 28 -23.50 -14.50 13.66
C LYS A 28 -22.12 -15.01 14.07
N PRO A 29 -21.22 -15.32 13.12
CA PRO A 29 -19.91 -15.84 13.43
C PRO A 29 -19.07 -14.83 14.24
N LEU A 30 -18.40 -15.34 15.28
CA LEU A 30 -17.45 -14.62 16.11
C LEU A 30 -16.03 -14.95 15.68
N LEU A 31 -15.24 -13.91 15.41
CA LEU A 31 -13.92 -13.99 14.83
C LEU A 31 -12.93 -13.10 15.59
N ALA A 32 -11.64 -13.32 15.37
CA ALA A 32 -10.57 -12.42 15.78
C ALA A 32 -9.53 -12.27 14.66
N MET A 33 -8.87 -11.12 14.62
CA MET A 33 -7.70 -10.89 13.76
C MET A 33 -6.47 -11.50 14.41
N ARG A 34 -5.57 -12.11 13.63
CA ARG A 34 -4.30 -12.64 14.13
C ARG A 34 -3.24 -11.53 14.16
N PRO A 35 -2.42 -11.47 15.22
CA PRO A 35 -1.15 -10.72 15.21
C PRO A 35 -0.22 -11.15 14.07
N ASP A 36 0.62 -10.21 13.64
CA ASP A 36 1.79 -10.48 12.81
C ASP A 36 2.69 -11.55 13.48
N THR A 37 3.31 -12.44 12.71
CA THR A 37 3.98 -13.68 13.20
C THR A 37 5.02 -13.46 14.31
N LYS A 38 5.66 -12.28 14.36
CA LYS A 38 6.67 -11.90 15.38
C LYS A 38 6.47 -10.49 15.91
N SER A 39 5.23 -10.00 15.91
CA SER A 39 4.91 -8.67 16.40
C SER A 39 3.50 -8.65 16.98
N ASN A 40 3.22 -7.68 17.86
CA ASN A 40 1.89 -7.49 18.42
C ASN A 40 0.98 -6.70 17.46
N HIS A 41 1.48 -6.27 16.31
CA HIS A 41 0.68 -5.54 15.33
C HIS A 41 -0.40 -6.43 14.71
N PHE A 42 -1.60 -5.88 14.56
CA PHE A 42 -2.68 -6.41 13.73
C PHE A 42 -3.72 -5.32 13.46
N GLN A 43 -4.38 -5.45 12.31
CA GLN A 43 -5.51 -4.64 11.83
C GLN A 43 -6.05 -5.29 10.56
N TRP A 44 -5.12 -5.77 9.70
CA TRP A 44 -5.45 -6.51 8.48
C TRP A 44 -6.23 -7.78 8.81
N PHE A 45 -7.30 -8.01 8.05
CA PHE A 45 -8.02 -9.26 7.99
C PHE A 45 -8.34 -9.60 6.54
N HIS A 46 -8.40 -10.88 6.23
CA HIS A 46 -8.82 -11.39 4.93
C HIS A 46 -9.23 -12.85 5.08
N PHE A 47 -10.49 -13.16 4.82
CA PHE A 47 -11.01 -14.52 4.95
C PHE A 47 -12.10 -14.81 3.92
N LYS A 48 -12.33 -16.10 3.69
CA LYS A 48 -13.43 -16.62 2.88
C LYS A 48 -14.45 -17.27 3.80
N ALA A 49 -15.71 -16.89 3.66
CA ALA A 49 -16.85 -17.60 4.23
C ALA A 49 -17.53 -18.43 3.13
N SER A 50 -17.76 -19.72 3.37
CA SER A 50 -18.46 -20.65 2.48
C SER A 50 -19.64 -21.28 3.21
N GLY A 51 -20.68 -21.66 2.49
CA GLY A 51 -21.93 -22.15 3.11
C GLY A 51 -22.86 -21.01 3.56
N LEU A 52 -22.70 -19.81 3.01
CA LEU A 52 -23.59 -18.67 3.28
C LEU A 52 -25.02 -18.98 2.81
N HIS A 53 -25.98 -18.62 3.65
CA HIS A 53 -27.41 -18.78 3.37
C HIS A 53 -27.92 -17.64 2.48
N VAL A 54 -28.10 -17.92 1.18
CA VAL A 54 -28.59 -16.94 0.20
C VAL A 54 -29.93 -16.32 0.65
N GLY A 55 -30.03 -14.99 0.56
CA GLY A 55 -31.18 -14.21 0.99
C GLY A 55 -31.28 -14.01 2.51
N GLN A 56 -30.27 -14.44 3.28
CA GLN A 56 -30.14 -14.13 4.69
C GLN A 56 -29.02 -13.11 4.91
N GLU A 57 -29.19 -12.30 5.95
CA GLU A 57 -28.17 -11.37 6.44
C GLU A 57 -27.23 -12.11 7.41
N HIS A 58 -25.93 -12.07 7.12
CA HIS A 58 -24.88 -12.62 7.98
C HIS A 58 -24.14 -11.47 8.67
N TRP A 59 -24.02 -11.53 9.99
CA TRP A 59 -23.37 -10.54 10.84
C TRP A 59 -22.05 -11.08 11.40
N PHE A 60 -20.93 -10.65 10.82
CA PHE A 60 -19.60 -11.03 11.29
C PHE A 60 -19.15 -10.11 12.42
N ARG A 61 -18.45 -10.65 13.42
CA ARG A 61 -17.92 -9.88 14.56
C ARG A 61 -16.43 -10.12 14.73
N LEU A 62 -15.62 -9.07 14.65
CA LEU A 62 -14.20 -9.10 15.02
C LEU A 62 -14.06 -8.64 16.48
N ASN A 63 -13.90 -9.59 17.40
CA ASN A 63 -14.00 -9.35 18.84
C ASN A 63 -12.80 -8.59 19.43
N ASN A 64 -11.65 -8.61 18.77
CA ASN A 64 -10.42 -7.96 19.23
C ASN A 64 -10.14 -6.63 18.50
N ALA A 65 -11.13 -6.03 17.84
CA ALA A 65 -10.94 -4.80 17.07
C ALA A 65 -10.40 -3.64 17.92
N SER A 66 -10.89 -3.46 19.14
CA SER A 66 -10.41 -2.41 20.06
C SER A 66 -8.95 -2.57 20.52
N GLN A 67 -8.36 -3.75 20.32
CA GLN A 67 -6.99 -4.09 20.69
C GLN A 67 -6.02 -3.97 19.50
N SER A 68 -6.53 -3.63 18.31
CA SER A 68 -5.72 -3.52 17.11
C SER A 68 -4.77 -2.31 17.16
N SER A 69 -3.77 -2.29 16.28
CA SER A 69 -2.73 -1.25 16.27
C SER A 69 -3.30 0.17 16.09
N TYR A 70 -4.39 0.28 15.32
CA TYR A 70 -5.09 1.53 15.05
C TYR A 70 -6.55 1.39 15.47
N ASN A 71 -6.77 1.21 16.77
CA ASN A 71 -8.10 0.93 17.31
C ASN A 71 -9.13 2.07 17.12
N LYS A 72 -8.69 3.31 16.94
CA LYS A 72 -9.56 4.45 16.59
C LYS A 72 -9.89 4.52 15.10
N ALA A 73 -9.11 3.85 14.26
CA ALA A 73 -9.32 3.88 12.82
C ALA A 73 -10.58 3.12 12.38
N TRP A 74 -11.18 2.30 13.25
CA TRP A 74 -12.45 1.64 12.97
C TRP A 74 -13.64 2.61 12.87
N ASP A 75 -13.53 3.80 13.48
CA ASP A 75 -14.57 4.82 13.37
C ASP A 75 -14.72 5.31 11.92
N GLY A 76 -15.90 5.07 11.35
CA GLY A 76 -16.21 5.41 9.95
C GLY A 76 -15.60 4.47 8.91
N TYR A 77 -14.97 3.37 9.33
CA TYR A 77 -14.48 2.33 8.43
C TYR A 77 -15.60 1.37 8.00
N GLN A 78 -15.54 0.93 6.74
CA GLN A 78 -16.46 -0.05 6.16
C GLN A 78 -15.65 -1.22 5.59
N ALA A 79 -15.92 -2.45 6.03
CA ALA A 79 -15.27 -3.66 5.50
C ALA A 79 -15.49 -3.79 3.99
N VAL A 80 -14.54 -4.41 3.27
CA VAL A 80 -14.74 -4.78 1.87
C VAL A 80 -15.12 -6.25 1.74
N ALA A 81 -15.99 -6.56 0.78
CA ALA A 81 -16.38 -7.90 0.43
C ALA A 81 -16.29 -8.13 -1.09
N SER A 82 -16.15 -9.39 -1.48
CA SER A 82 -16.20 -9.80 -2.88
C SER A 82 -16.78 -11.20 -3.00
N TYR A 83 -17.52 -11.46 -4.09
CA TYR A 83 -18.05 -12.77 -4.41
C TYR A 83 -17.15 -13.58 -5.35
N ASP A 84 -16.19 -12.93 -6.02
CA ASP A 84 -15.37 -13.54 -7.08
C ASP A 84 -13.87 -13.24 -6.91
N HIS A 85 -13.49 -12.55 -5.83
CA HIS A 85 -12.12 -12.09 -5.53
C HIS A 85 -11.59 -11.03 -6.52
N VAL A 86 -12.45 -10.51 -7.40
CA VAL A 86 -12.09 -9.53 -8.43
C VAL A 86 -12.86 -8.23 -8.23
N ASN A 87 -14.17 -8.32 -8.00
CA ASN A 87 -15.05 -7.17 -7.81
C ASN A 87 -15.29 -6.98 -6.32
N TRP A 88 -14.69 -5.93 -5.76
CA TRP A 88 -14.76 -5.59 -4.34
C TRP A 88 -15.71 -4.41 -4.09
N PHE A 89 -16.51 -4.51 -3.03
CA PHE A 89 -17.48 -3.49 -2.61
C PHE A 89 -17.50 -3.36 -1.09
N ARG A 90 -17.90 -2.20 -0.58
CA ARG A 90 -18.03 -1.94 0.86
C ARG A 90 -19.31 -2.59 1.40
N VAL A 91 -19.24 -3.06 2.64
CA VAL A 91 -20.39 -3.59 3.37
C VAL A 91 -20.68 -2.75 4.61
N PRO A 92 -21.96 -2.65 5.04
CA PRO A 92 -22.30 -1.93 6.27
C PRO A 92 -21.51 -2.46 7.46
N THR A 93 -20.82 -1.55 8.15
CA THR A 93 -19.92 -1.85 9.25
C THR A 93 -20.17 -0.87 10.39
N ILE A 94 -20.05 -1.36 11.62
CA ILE A 94 -20.28 -0.64 12.85
C ILE A 94 -19.14 -1.00 13.80
N PHE A 95 -18.48 0.01 14.35
CA PHE A 95 -17.58 -0.17 15.48
C PHE A 95 -18.35 0.13 16.77
N GLU A 96 -18.46 -0.84 17.67
CA GLU A 96 -19.21 -0.72 18.93
C GLU A 96 -18.30 -0.34 20.11
N GLY A 97 -17.09 0.17 19.83
CA GLY A 97 -16.08 0.56 20.82
C GLY A 97 -15.17 -0.58 21.27
N ASP A 98 -15.68 -1.82 21.30
CA ASP A 98 -14.90 -3.02 21.63
C ASP A 98 -14.68 -3.94 20.41
N CYS A 99 -15.70 -4.09 19.57
CA CYS A 99 -15.73 -5.00 18.42
C CYS A 99 -16.14 -4.28 17.13
N LEU A 100 -15.62 -4.79 16.00
CA LEU A 100 -16.06 -4.41 14.67
C LEU A 100 -17.11 -5.39 14.19
N ARG A 101 -18.27 -4.91 13.76
CA ARG A 101 -19.36 -5.72 13.22
C ARG A 101 -19.68 -5.29 11.81
N PHE A 102 -19.85 -6.23 10.90
CA PHE A 102 -20.28 -5.93 9.55
C PHE A 102 -21.26 -6.97 9.05
N CYS A 103 -22.17 -6.56 8.17
CA CYS A 103 -23.20 -7.43 7.63
C CYS A 103 -23.19 -7.52 6.12
N LEU A 104 -23.65 -8.66 5.60
CA LEU A 104 -23.91 -8.87 4.19
C LEU A 104 -25.20 -9.66 4.02
N GLU A 105 -26.17 -9.09 3.30
CA GLU A 105 -27.26 -9.88 2.74
C GLU A 105 -26.72 -10.65 1.54
N THR A 106 -26.61 -11.97 1.70
CA THR A 106 -25.81 -12.78 0.77
C THR A 106 -26.60 -13.17 -0.47
N THR A 107 -26.04 -12.94 -1.65
CA THR A 107 -26.62 -13.38 -2.93
C THR A 107 -25.96 -14.64 -3.48
N GLN A 108 -24.83 -15.05 -2.89
CA GLN A 108 -24.10 -16.25 -3.23
C GLN A 108 -23.78 -17.07 -1.98
N THR A 109 -23.39 -18.33 -2.20
CA THR A 109 -23.10 -19.30 -1.12
C THR A 109 -21.71 -19.13 -0.50
N HIS A 110 -20.92 -18.18 -0.97
CA HIS A 110 -19.62 -17.84 -0.43
C HIS A 110 -19.31 -16.36 -0.70
N ALA A 111 -18.43 -15.78 0.10
CA ALA A 111 -17.87 -14.44 -0.12
C ALA A 111 -16.50 -14.35 0.57
N TRP A 112 -15.65 -13.46 0.08
CA TRP A 112 -14.46 -12.99 0.77
C TRP A 112 -14.73 -11.68 1.45
N PHE A 113 -14.09 -11.47 2.59
CA PHE A 113 -14.09 -10.22 3.34
C PHE A 113 -12.66 -9.83 3.65
N ALA A 114 -12.32 -8.56 3.54
CA ALA A 114 -10.97 -8.07 3.81
C ALA A 114 -10.97 -6.64 4.36
N TYR A 115 -9.81 -6.22 4.87
CA TYR A 115 -9.60 -4.86 5.36
C TYR A 115 -9.51 -3.83 4.20
N PHE A 116 -8.91 -4.25 3.08
CA PHE A 116 -8.88 -3.52 1.80
C PHE A 116 -8.92 -4.54 0.65
N GLU A 117 -9.09 -4.09 -0.60
CA GLU A 117 -8.98 -4.92 -1.80
C GLU A 117 -7.58 -5.57 -1.87
N PRO A 118 -7.44 -6.89 -1.64
CA PRO A 118 -6.13 -7.54 -1.56
C PRO A 118 -5.40 -7.52 -2.90
N TYR A 119 -4.08 -7.40 -2.83
CA TYR A 119 -3.17 -7.57 -3.94
C TYR A 119 -2.38 -8.87 -3.73
N SER A 120 -2.73 -9.92 -4.48
CA SER A 120 -2.14 -11.25 -4.27
C SER A 120 -0.74 -11.38 -4.87
N ARG A 121 0.01 -12.35 -4.37
CA ARG A 121 1.32 -12.72 -4.87
C ARG A 121 1.29 -13.15 -6.33
N GLY A 122 0.28 -13.93 -6.71
CA GLY A 122 0.06 -14.31 -8.11
C GLY A 122 -0.23 -13.10 -9.00
N ARG A 123 -0.92 -12.07 -8.49
CA ARG A 123 -1.13 -10.80 -9.22
C ARG A 123 0.17 -10.01 -9.37
N HIS A 124 1.04 -10.00 -8.36
CA HIS A 124 2.36 -9.39 -8.53
C HIS A 124 3.18 -10.12 -9.58
N ASP A 125 3.21 -11.47 -9.58
CA ASP A 125 4.00 -12.20 -10.57
C ASP A 125 3.54 -11.85 -12.00
N TRP A 126 2.21 -11.74 -12.19
CA TRP A 126 1.62 -11.22 -13.41
C TRP A 126 2.04 -9.77 -13.72
N LEU A 127 2.07 -8.88 -12.71
CA LEU A 127 2.47 -7.48 -12.88
C LEU A 127 3.94 -7.35 -13.30
N ILE A 128 4.84 -8.16 -12.74
CA ILE A 128 6.25 -8.20 -13.17
C ILE A 128 6.34 -8.66 -14.63
N GLU A 129 5.57 -9.68 -15.02
CA GLU A 129 5.51 -10.09 -16.43
C GLU A 129 5.01 -8.96 -17.34
N GLN A 130 3.95 -8.23 -16.94
CA GLN A 130 3.46 -7.09 -17.71
C GLN A 130 4.53 -5.99 -17.80
N ALA A 131 5.24 -5.70 -16.71
CA ALA A 131 6.27 -4.68 -16.71
C ALA A 131 7.39 -5.01 -17.71
N LEU A 132 7.86 -6.26 -17.71
CA LEU A 132 8.96 -6.70 -18.58
C LEU A 132 8.51 -6.83 -20.04
N THR A 133 7.33 -7.38 -20.30
CA THR A 133 6.89 -7.75 -21.65
C THR A 133 6.07 -6.68 -22.37
N LYS A 134 5.36 -5.82 -21.63
CA LYS A 134 4.47 -4.77 -22.17
C LYS A 134 5.01 -3.39 -21.90
N ALA A 135 5.37 -3.09 -20.66
CA ALA A 135 5.90 -1.77 -20.32
C ALA A 135 7.36 -1.58 -20.76
N GLY A 136 8.05 -2.64 -21.16
CA GLY A 136 9.45 -2.61 -21.59
C GLY A 136 10.37 -2.07 -20.50
N THR A 137 10.14 -2.49 -19.26
CA THR A 137 11.09 -2.31 -18.16
C THR A 137 12.17 -3.37 -18.22
N GLU A 138 13.31 -3.08 -17.60
CA GLU A 138 14.38 -4.03 -17.35
C GLU A 138 14.31 -4.50 -15.90
N LEU A 139 14.47 -5.80 -15.66
CA LEU A 139 14.74 -6.31 -14.31
C LEU A 139 16.20 -6.05 -13.97
N LEU A 140 16.46 -4.95 -13.25
CA LEU A 140 17.81 -4.46 -13.00
C LEU A 140 18.53 -5.27 -11.90
N ALA A 141 17.78 -5.70 -10.89
CA ALA A 141 18.27 -6.54 -9.80
C ALA A 141 17.10 -7.27 -9.12
N THR A 142 17.41 -8.31 -8.36
CA THR A 142 16.44 -9.04 -7.53
C THR A 142 17.03 -9.28 -6.16
N GLY A 143 16.47 -8.61 -5.15
CA GLY A 143 16.73 -8.88 -3.74
C GLY A 143 15.99 -10.13 -3.27
N LYS A 144 16.27 -10.55 -2.03
CA LYS A 144 15.59 -11.66 -1.37
C LYS A 144 15.05 -11.17 -0.03
N SER A 145 13.79 -11.50 0.26
CA SER A 145 13.21 -11.32 1.59
C SER A 145 13.79 -12.34 2.59
N VAL A 146 13.40 -12.22 3.86
CA VAL A 146 13.78 -13.16 4.92
C VAL A 146 13.47 -14.61 4.56
N GLU A 147 12.31 -14.87 3.96
CA GLU A 147 11.88 -16.20 3.54
C GLU A 147 12.26 -16.54 2.09
N GLY A 148 13.10 -15.72 1.46
CA GLY A 148 13.68 -15.98 0.14
C GLY A 148 12.79 -15.65 -1.05
N ARG A 149 11.69 -14.91 -0.86
CA ARG A 149 10.87 -14.36 -1.96
C ARG A 149 11.60 -13.22 -2.66
N ASP A 150 11.31 -13.06 -3.95
CA ASP A 150 11.95 -12.05 -4.77
C ASP A 150 11.48 -10.63 -4.42
N ILE A 151 12.42 -9.69 -4.51
CA ILE A 151 12.17 -8.25 -4.44
C ILE A 151 12.76 -7.63 -5.69
N GLN A 152 11.91 -7.47 -6.70
CA GLN A 152 12.32 -7.01 -8.02
C GLN A 152 12.55 -5.50 -8.00
N LEU A 153 13.72 -5.09 -8.50
CA LEU A 153 13.99 -3.71 -8.89
C LEU A 153 13.83 -3.60 -10.41
N LEU A 154 12.77 -2.94 -10.85
CA LEU A 154 12.51 -2.66 -12.25
C LEU A 154 13.07 -1.28 -12.62
N ARG A 155 13.63 -1.17 -13.83
CA ARG A 155 14.04 0.10 -14.42
C ARG A 155 13.29 0.40 -15.71
N LYS A 156 12.75 1.61 -15.84
CA LYS A 156 12.27 2.14 -17.12
C LYS A 156 13.10 3.35 -17.51
N GLY A 157 13.85 3.24 -18.61
CA GLY A 157 14.76 4.29 -19.07
C GLY A 157 15.97 3.70 -19.78
N THR A 158 16.96 4.54 -20.06
CA THR A 158 18.17 4.15 -20.82
C THR A 158 19.35 3.80 -19.93
N GLY A 159 19.33 4.24 -18.66
CA GLY A 159 20.47 4.10 -17.77
C GLY A 159 21.66 4.99 -18.14
N ALA A 160 21.51 5.89 -19.12
CA ALA A 160 22.57 6.78 -19.57
C ALA A 160 23.00 7.79 -18.48
N ASP A 161 24.21 8.32 -18.63
CA ASP A 161 24.71 9.39 -17.77
C ASP A 161 23.83 10.64 -17.89
N GLY A 162 23.71 11.38 -16.79
CA GLY A 162 22.91 12.62 -16.71
C GLY A 162 21.39 12.42 -16.62
N ARG A 163 20.89 11.17 -16.67
CA ARG A 163 19.47 10.87 -16.41
C ARG A 163 19.13 11.10 -14.94
N ARG A 164 18.00 11.75 -14.65
CA ARG A 164 17.45 11.83 -13.30
C ARG A 164 17.01 10.46 -12.81
N LYS A 165 17.20 10.15 -11.52
CA LYS A 165 16.91 8.85 -10.91
C LYS A 165 15.69 8.97 -10.00
N VAL A 166 14.52 8.58 -10.51
CA VAL A 166 13.24 8.66 -9.80
C VAL A 166 12.93 7.30 -9.19
N TRP A 167 12.88 7.23 -7.87
CA TRP A 167 12.60 6.02 -7.12
C TRP A 167 11.17 6.00 -6.60
N ILE A 168 10.48 4.88 -6.81
CA ILE A 168 9.15 4.63 -6.25
C ILE A 168 9.17 3.23 -5.65
N ILE A 169 9.00 3.15 -4.33
CA ILE A 169 8.83 1.88 -3.61
C ILE A 169 7.45 1.84 -2.98
N ALA A 170 6.91 0.64 -2.79
CA ALA A 170 5.57 0.48 -2.24
C ALA A 170 5.49 -0.66 -1.22
N GLN A 171 4.55 -0.51 -0.30
CA GLN A 171 4.06 -1.61 0.55
C GLN A 171 5.15 -2.17 1.48
N GLN A 172 5.89 -1.27 2.14
CA GLN A 172 6.79 -1.66 3.24
C GLN A 172 5.99 -2.27 4.40
N HIS A 173 4.81 -1.72 4.69
CA HIS A 173 3.83 -2.36 5.54
C HIS A 173 2.94 -3.27 4.68
N PRO A 174 2.89 -4.57 4.96
CA PRO A 174 2.27 -5.56 4.07
C PRO A 174 0.75 -5.46 3.94
N GLY A 175 0.06 -4.93 4.95
CA GLY A 175 -1.41 -4.80 4.93
C GLY A 175 -1.91 -3.63 4.07
N GLU A 176 -1.01 -2.76 3.62
CA GLU A 176 -1.32 -1.56 2.84
C GLU A 176 -1.43 -1.87 1.35
N HIS A 177 -2.33 -2.80 1.01
CA HIS A 177 -2.52 -3.34 -0.34
C HIS A 177 -2.79 -2.28 -1.44
N MET A 178 -3.30 -1.11 -1.06
CA MET A 178 -3.45 0.05 -1.95
C MET A 178 -2.14 0.49 -2.61
N ALA A 179 -1.00 0.26 -1.96
CA ALA A 179 0.31 0.72 -2.42
C ALA A 179 0.77 -0.05 -3.66
N GLU A 180 0.56 -1.37 -3.70
CA GLU A 180 0.91 -2.15 -4.89
C GLU A 180 -0.10 -1.98 -6.02
N TRP A 181 -1.38 -1.74 -5.70
CA TRP A 181 -2.35 -1.27 -6.69
C TRP A 181 -1.94 0.06 -7.34
N PHE A 182 -1.36 0.98 -6.57
CA PHE A 182 -0.78 2.21 -7.13
C PHE A 182 0.34 1.90 -8.12
N MET A 183 1.22 0.95 -7.79
CA MET A 183 2.33 0.52 -8.66
C MET A 183 1.84 -0.17 -9.93
N GLU A 184 0.75 -0.92 -9.88
CA GLU A 184 0.10 -1.43 -11.07
C GLU A 184 -0.34 -0.29 -12.00
N GLY A 185 -0.91 0.79 -11.46
CA GLY A 185 -1.30 1.95 -12.25
C GLY A 185 -0.12 2.68 -12.91
N VAL A 186 1.01 2.77 -12.19
CA VAL A 186 2.28 3.27 -12.73
C VAL A 186 2.70 2.42 -13.92
N ILE A 187 2.80 1.10 -13.75
CA ILE A 187 3.26 0.16 -14.80
C ILE A 187 2.32 0.16 -15.99
N GLU A 188 1.00 0.14 -15.79
CA GLU A 188 0.01 0.22 -16.88
C GLU A 188 0.18 1.47 -17.75
N ARG A 189 0.56 2.60 -17.16
CA ARG A 189 0.82 3.81 -17.94
C ARG A 189 2.12 3.70 -18.74
N LEU A 190 3.12 2.99 -18.23
CA LEU A 190 4.37 2.74 -18.93
C LEU A 190 4.20 1.88 -20.20
N GLU A 191 3.10 1.11 -20.30
CA GLU A 191 2.73 0.38 -21.52
C GLU A 191 2.25 1.30 -22.66
N LYS A 192 1.86 2.54 -22.34
CA LYS A 192 1.38 3.51 -23.34
C LYS A 192 2.55 4.23 -24.02
N HIS A 193 3.07 3.63 -25.09
CA HIS A 193 4.21 4.17 -25.83
C HIS A 193 3.94 5.52 -26.53
N ASP A 194 2.68 5.85 -26.78
CA ASP A 194 2.23 7.09 -27.41
C ASP A 194 1.87 8.20 -26.40
N ASP A 195 2.17 8.04 -25.11
CA ASP A 195 1.95 9.07 -24.09
C ASP A 195 3.05 10.16 -24.16
N PRO A 196 2.75 11.39 -24.64
CA PRO A 196 3.75 12.44 -24.79
C PRO A 196 4.28 12.96 -23.45
N VAL A 197 3.47 12.90 -22.38
CA VAL A 197 3.88 13.29 -21.03
C VAL A 197 4.91 12.30 -20.53
N LEU A 198 4.62 10.99 -20.63
CA LEU A 198 5.57 9.97 -20.21
C LEU A 198 6.86 10.01 -21.06
N ASN A 199 6.75 10.22 -22.37
CA ASN A 199 7.91 10.34 -23.24
C ASN A 199 8.81 11.52 -22.84
N LYS A 200 8.24 12.65 -22.41
CA LYS A 200 9.00 13.78 -21.84
C LYS A 200 9.74 13.38 -20.56
N LEU A 201 9.11 12.62 -19.67
CA LEU A 201 9.75 12.12 -18.45
C LEU A 201 10.93 11.20 -18.77
N LEU A 202 10.70 10.18 -19.60
CA LEU A 202 11.71 9.17 -19.95
C LEU A 202 12.82 9.74 -20.85
N ALA A 203 12.60 10.88 -21.50
CA ALA A 203 13.63 11.63 -22.21
C ALA A 203 14.64 12.31 -21.29
N SER A 204 14.41 12.36 -19.98
CA SER A 204 15.27 13.02 -18.99
C SER A 204 15.55 12.19 -17.73
N ALA A 205 14.80 11.11 -17.52
CA ALA A 205 14.83 10.33 -16.29
C ALA A 205 14.79 8.82 -16.55
N ASP A 206 15.34 8.07 -15.60
CA ASP A 206 15.07 6.65 -15.43
C ASP A 206 14.19 6.46 -14.17
N LEU A 207 13.18 5.61 -14.28
CA LEU A 207 12.35 5.20 -13.15
C LEU A 207 12.93 3.91 -12.53
N TYR A 208 13.03 3.88 -11.20
CA TYR A 208 13.45 2.74 -10.38
C TYR A 208 12.28 2.33 -9.50
N LEU A 209 11.70 1.17 -9.77
CA LEU A 209 10.42 0.75 -9.23
C LEU A 209 10.57 -0.54 -8.43
N VAL A 210 10.11 -0.52 -7.19
CA VAL A 210 9.97 -1.72 -6.34
C VAL A 210 8.48 -1.88 -5.99
N PRO A 211 7.72 -2.70 -6.75
CA PRO A 211 6.28 -2.80 -6.58
C PRO A 211 5.83 -3.32 -5.21
N ASN A 212 6.65 -4.16 -4.56
CA ASN A 212 6.33 -4.74 -3.26
C ASN A 212 7.61 -4.90 -2.43
N MET A 213 7.72 -4.12 -1.36
CA MET A 213 8.85 -4.15 -0.44
C MET A 213 8.78 -5.29 0.58
N ASN A 214 7.60 -5.87 0.83
CA ASN A 214 7.39 -6.83 1.92
C ASN A 214 6.59 -8.05 1.45
N PRO A 215 7.15 -8.87 0.54
CA PRO A 215 6.43 -10.01 -0.03
C PRO A 215 6.10 -11.08 1.02
N ASP A 216 6.91 -11.22 2.08
CA ASP A 216 6.68 -12.20 3.13
C ASP A 216 5.49 -11.79 4.00
N GLY A 217 5.49 -10.56 4.51
CA GLY A 217 4.39 -10.05 5.33
C GLY A 217 3.08 -10.05 4.56
N ALA A 218 3.11 -9.66 3.27
CA ALA A 218 1.91 -9.63 2.43
C ALA A 218 1.31 -11.03 2.29
N PHE A 219 2.16 -12.04 2.01
CA PHE A 219 1.72 -13.43 1.88
C PHE A 219 1.13 -13.98 3.18
N HIS A 220 1.72 -13.65 4.33
CA HIS A 220 1.26 -14.13 5.65
C HIS A 220 0.03 -13.40 6.18
N GLY A 221 -0.44 -12.36 5.49
CA GLY A 221 -1.55 -11.52 5.95
C GLY A 221 -1.18 -10.69 7.17
N HIS A 222 0.05 -10.19 7.22
CA HIS A 222 0.48 -9.22 8.23
C HIS A 222 -0.10 -7.83 7.94
N LEU A 223 -0.15 -6.98 8.96
CA LEU A 223 -0.39 -5.55 8.79
C LEU A 223 0.91 -4.79 8.51
N ARG A 224 1.92 -4.95 9.37
CA ARG A 224 2.94 -3.90 9.55
C ARG A 224 4.37 -4.39 9.38
N THR A 225 4.64 -5.66 9.65
CA THR A 225 6.01 -6.18 9.79
C THR A 225 6.36 -7.26 8.78
N ASN A 226 7.65 -7.39 8.45
CA ASN A 226 8.15 -8.53 7.67
C ASN A 226 8.14 -9.84 8.48
N ALA A 227 8.68 -10.93 7.93
CA ALA A 227 8.70 -12.23 8.61
C ALA A 227 9.57 -12.27 9.90
N MET A 228 10.45 -11.28 10.10
CA MET A 228 11.21 -11.13 11.34
C MET A 228 10.53 -10.24 12.38
N GLY A 229 9.34 -9.70 12.09
CA GLY A 229 8.65 -8.77 12.99
C GLY A 229 9.24 -7.35 12.94
N GLN A 230 10.09 -7.04 11.96
CA GLN A 230 10.64 -5.71 11.76
C GLN A 230 9.65 -4.84 10.99
N ASP A 231 9.35 -3.65 11.52
CA ASP A 231 8.75 -2.56 10.75
C ASP A 231 9.81 -2.04 9.78
N LEU A 232 9.64 -2.33 8.48
CA LEU A 232 10.63 -1.97 7.45
C LEU A 232 10.82 -0.45 7.36
N ASN A 233 9.75 0.33 7.58
CA ASN A 233 9.81 1.79 7.57
C ASN A 233 10.34 2.36 8.90
N ARG A 234 10.98 1.54 9.73
CA ARG A 234 11.80 1.96 10.89
C ARG A 234 13.22 1.37 10.82
N ALA A 235 13.59 0.74 9.71
CA ALA A 235 14.88 0.07 9.55
C ALA A 235 15.91 0.90 8.75
N TRP A 236 15.57 2.10 8.26
CA TRP A 236 16.40 2.79 7.26
C TRP A 236 17.74 3.35 7.80
N GLN A 237 17.98 3.31 9.11
CA GLN A 237 19.28 3.65 9.72
C GLN A 237 20.09 2.42 10.15
N SER A 238 19.49 1.23 10.14
CA SER A 238 20.07 0.02 10.71
C SER A 238 19.69 -1.24 9.94
N ALA A 239 19.47 -1.10 8.63
CA ALA A 239 19.08 -2.21 7.77
C ALA A 239 20.19 -3.26 7.72
N SER A 240 19.81 -4.54 7.66
CA SER A 240 20.74 -5.67 7.64
C SER A 240 20.18 -6.83 6.84
N GLU A 241 21.05 -7.69 6.30
CA GLU A 241 20.66 -8.89 5.55
C GLU A 241 19.84 -9.89 6.39
N GLU A 242 20.00 -9.89 7.72
CA GLU A 242 19.32 -10.86 8.58
C GLU A 242 17.91 -10.41 8.98
N ILE A 243 17.73 -9.14 9.35
CA ILE A 243 16.48 -8.66 9.97
C ILE A 243 15.60 -7.93 8.96
N SER A 244 16.21 -7.16 8.05
CA SER A 244 15.53 -6.31 7.07
C SER A 244 16.25 -6.33 5.72
N PRO A 245 16.47 -7.54 5.12
CA PRO A 245 17.15 -7.67 3.85
C PRO A 245 16.46 -6.88 2.73
N GLU A 246 15.15 -6.64 2.87
CA GLU A 246 14.34 -5.88 1.91
C GLU A 246 14.81 -4.43 1.80
N VAL A 247 14.97 -3.76 2.95
CA VAL A 247 15.47 -2.38 3.02
C VAL A 247 16.95 -2.34 2.67
N PHE A 248 17.73 -3.30 3.18
CA PHE A 248 19.17 -3.39 2.90
C PHE A 248 19.45 -3.51 1.40
N PHE A 249 18.70 -4.35 0.68
CA PHE A 249 18.78 -4.48 -0.76
C PHE A 249 18.53 -3.14 -1.47
N VAL A 250 17.42 -2.47 -1.18
CA VAL A 250 17.07 -1.20 -1.83
C VAL A 250 18.10 -0.11 -1.55
N GLN A 251 18.59 0.00 -0.31
CA GLN A 251 19.64 0.96 0.02
C GLN A 251 20.93 0.74 -0.79
N GLN A 252 21.37 -0.51 -0.96
CA GLN A 252 22.53 -0.80 -1.80
C GLN A 252 22.30 -0.41 -3.26
N GLN A 253 21.09 -0.62 -3.79
CA GLN A 253 20.78 -0.20 -5.16
C GLN A 253 20.72 1.34 -5.28
N MET A 254 20.17 2.04 -4.28
CA MET A 254 20.19 3.51 -4.24
C MET A 254 21.61 4.07 -4.17
N GLU A 255 22.50 3.46 -3.38
CA GLU A 255 23.92 3.85 -3.34
C GLU A 255 24.61 3.65 -4.69
N LYS A 256 24.27 2.57 -5.40
CA LYS A 256 24.85 2.27 -6.71
C LYS A 256 24.42 3.26 -7.79
N TYR A 257 23.15 3.66 -7.81
CA TYR A 257 22.58 4.42 -8.93
C TYR A 257 22.31 5.90 -8.62
N GLY A 258 22.24 6.29 -7.34
CA GLY A 258 21.81 7.61 -6.89
C GLY A 258 20.29 7.78 -6.86
N VAL A 259 19.84 8.89 -6.25
CA VAL A 259 18.42 9.25 -6.08
C VAL A 259 18.25 10.75 -6.32
N ASP A 260 17.32 11.15 -7.18
CA ASP A 260 16.95 12.55 -7.43
C ASP A 260 15.52 12.88 -6.99
N LEU A 261 14.67 11.86 -6.87
CA LEU A 261 13.34 11.94 -6.28
C LEU A 261 12.99 10.57 -5.68
N PHE A 262 12.40 10.55 -4.49
CA PHE A 262 11.95 9.34 -3.82
C PHE A 262 10.49 9.42 -3.39
N LEU A 263 9.69 8.43 -3.77
CA LEU A 263 8.32 8.24 -3.30
C LEU A 263 8.22 6.90 -2.58
N ASP A 264 7.71 6.94 -1.37
CA ASP A 264 7.39 5.77 -0.54
C ASP A 264 5.87 5.68 -0.42
N ILE A 265 5.27 4.66 -1.02
CA ILE A 265 3.82 4.54 -1.17
C ILE A 265 3.24 3.66 -0.04
N HIS A 266 2.30 4.23 0.71
CA HIS A 266 1.67 3.67 1.91
C HIS A 266 0.15 3.82 1.88
N GLY A 267 -0.49 3.27 2.90
CA GLY A 267 -1.88 3.52 3.24
C GLY A 267 -2.09 3.85 4.71
N ASP A 268 -2.98 4.81 4.99
CA ASP A 268 -3.30 5.25 6.34
C ASP A 268 -4.67 4.75 6.79
N GLU A 269 -4.72 4.18 7.99
CA GLU A 269 -5.92 3.59 8.57
C GLU A 269 -6.94 4.64 9.01
N GLU A 270 -6.48 5.78 9.53
CA GLU A 270 -7.32 6.72 10.28
C GLU A 270 -7.87 7.85 9.42
N ILE A 271 -7.01 8.47 8.61
CA ILE A 271 -7.25 9.70 7.87
C ILE A 271 -7.95 9.36 6.53
N PRO A 272 -9.20 9.80 6.32
CA PRO A 272 -9.98 9.49 5.11
C PRO A 272 -9.66 10.46 3.97
N TYR A 273 -8.37 10.63 3.65
CA TYR A 273 -7.87 11.51 2.58
C TYR A 273 -6.58 10.94 2.00
N VAL A 274 -6.27 11.26 0.75
CA VAL A 274 -4.92 11.07 0.20
C VAL A 274 -4.08 12.29 0.54
N PHE A 275 -2.86 12.08 1.01
CA PHE A 275 -1.92 13.15 1.35
C PHE A 275 -0.47 12.71 1.16
N THR A 276 0.46 13.64 1.39
CA THR A 276 1.89 13.33 1.46
C THR A 276 2.47 13.85 2.78
N ALA A 277 3.30 13.06 3.42
CA ALA A 277 4.23 13.54 4.45
C ALA A 277 5.58 13.86 3.81
N GLY A 278 6.09 15.04 4.13
CA GLY A 278 7.37 15.53 3.64
C GLY A 278 8.51 15.15 4.56
N CYS A 279 9.64 15.80 4.31
CA CYS A 279 10.88 15.59 5.03
C CYS A 279 11.31 16.91 5.72
N GLU A 280 10.35 17.77 6.07
CA GLU A 280 10.58 19.12 6.64
C GLU A 280 11.29 19.12 8.00
N GLY A 281 11.18 18.02 8.74
CA GLY A 281 11.90 17.83 10.00
C GLY A 281 13.37 17.45 9.83
N ASN A 282 13.85 17.18 8.61
CA ASN A 282 15.22 16.73 8.38
C ASN A 282 16.25 17.81 8.74
N PRO A 283 17.41 17.46 9.34
CA PRO A 283 18.47 18.43 9.61
C PRO A 283 19.01 19.14 8.36
N GLY A 284 19.00 18.49 7.20
CA GLY A 284 19.43 19.01 5.91
C GLY A 284 18.32 19.62 5.07
N TYR A 285 17.14 19.91 5.65
CA TYR A 285 16.04 20.51 4.91
C TYR A 285 16.39 21.93 4.43
N THR A 286 16.10 22.25 3.17
CA THR A 286 16.46 23.53 2.54
C THR A 286 15.26 24.19 1.86
N PRO A 287 15.31 25.51 1.58
CA PRO A 287 14.28 26.18 0.78
C PRO A 287 14.03 25.51 -0.57
N ARG A 288 15.08 24.96 -1.21
CA ARG A 288 14.96 24.19 -2.46
C ARG A 288 14.05 22.98 -2.30
N ILE A 289 14.26 22.18 -1.25
CA ILE A 289 13.40 21.01 -1.00
C ILE A 289 11.97 21.46 -0.69
N ALA A 290 11.80 22.52 0.11
CA ALA A 290 10.46 23.05 0.41
C ALA A 290 9.70 23.51 -0.84
N GLU A 291 10.37 24.17 -1.78
CA GLU A 291 9.79 24.57 -3.06
C GLU A 291 9.40 23.36 -3.92
N LEU A 292 10.24 22.31 -3.95
CA LEU A 292 9.93 21.06 -4.65
C LEU A 292 8.73 20.35 -4.02
N GLU A 293 8.65 20.27 -2.70
CA GLU A 293 7.49 19.67 -2.03
C GLU A 293 6.20 20.45 -2.34
N GLU A 294 6.25 21.78 -2.31
CA GLU A 294 5.09 22.62 -2.61
C GLU A 294 4.67 22.47 -4.08
N HIS A 295 5.62 22.45 -5.03
CA HIS A 295 5.33 22.21 -6.44
C HIS A 295 4.64 20.85 -6.64
N PHE A 296 5.17 19.77 -6.04
CA PHE A 296 4.55 18.45 -6.13
C PHE A 296 3.10 18.47 -5.64
N ARG A 297 2.89 18.99 -4.41
CA ARG A 297 1.59 19.02 -3.76
C ARG A 297 0.59 19.88 -4.53
N SER A 298 1.01 21.08 -4.94
CA SER A 298 0.18 22.00 -5.72
C SER A 298 -0.19 21.40 -7.07
N HIS A 299 0.75 20.84 -7.83
CA HIS A 299 0.45 20.28 -9.14
C HIS A 299 -0.48 19.05 -9.04
N LEU A 300 -0.20 18.11 -8.13
CA LEU A 300 -1.04 16.92 -7.96
C LEU A 300 -2.47 17.26 -7.54
N LYS A 301 -2.63 18.24 -6.63
CA LYS A 301 -3.95 18.73 -6.19
C LYS A 301 -4.78 19.34 -7.33
N HIS A 302 -4.13 20.00 -8.30
CA HIS A 302 -4.83 20.53 -9.49
C HIS A 302 -5.18 19.43 -10.49
N LEU A 303 -4.38 18.37 -10.56
CA LEU A 303 -4.56 17.29 -11.52
C LEU A 303 -5.67 16.32 -11.13
N THR A 304 -5.81 16.04 -9.83
CA THR A 304 -6.78 15.06 -9.34
C THR A 304 -7.53 15.56 -8.11
N LYS A 305 -8.84 15.29 -8.10
CA LYS A 305 -9.69 15.52 -6.93
C LYS A 305 -9.36 14.60 -5.75
N ASP A 306 -8.58 13.56 -6.00
CA ASP A 306 -8.27 12.55 -5.00
C ASP A 306 -7.18 12.99 -4.02
N PHE A 307 -6.38 13.99 -4.37
CA PHE A 307 -5.27 14.48 -3.55
C PHE A 307 -5.57 15.84 -2.91
N GLN A 308 -5.14 16.01 -1.65
CA GLN A 308 -5.32 17.25 -0.90
C GLN A 308 -4.13 17.55 0.01
N THR A 309 -4.11 18.75 0.62
CA THR A 309 -2.99 19.28 1.41
C THR A 309 -3.38 19.83 2.78
N LYS A 310 -4.65 19.69 3.17
CA LYS A 310 -5.20 20.22 4.42
C LYS A 310 -5.13 19.21 5.57
N HIS A 311 -5.39 17.95 5.27
CA HIS A 311 -5.41 16.83 6.19
C HIS A 311 -4.18 15.95 5.95
N GLY A 312 -3.62 15.39 7.02
CA GLY A 312 -2.41 14.60 7.00
C GLY A 312 -1.74 14.62 8.38
N TYR A 313 -0.52 14.09 8.46
CA TYR A 313 0.24 14.11 9.70
C TYR A 313 0.65 15.53 10.11
N THR A 314 0.80 15.72 11.42
CA THR A 314 1.44 16.91 11.98
C THR A 314 2.85 17.00 11.42
N ARG A 315 3.25 18.18 10.97
CA ARG A 315 4.60 18.42 10.46
C ARG A 315 5.63 18.30 11.56
N ASP A 316 6.77 17.70 11.24
CA ASP A 316 7.89 17.61 12.18
C ASP A 316 8.52 18.98 12.41
N GLU A 317 8.98 19.23 13.64
CA GLU A 317 9.77 20.42 13.95
C GLU A 317 11.15 20.35 13.25
N PRO A 318 11.75 21.50 12.87
CA PRO A 318 13.05 21.52 12.19
C PRO A 318 14.14 20.74 12.94
N GLY A 319 14.79 19.80 12.24
CA GLY A 319 15.84 18.94 12.80
C GLY A 319 15.35 17.87 13.78
N LYS A 320 14.03 17.62 13.86
CA LYS A 320 13.41 16.60 14.74
C LYS A 320 12.82 15.40 14.01
N ALA A 321 13.02 15.29 12.70
CA ALA A 321 12.58 14.13 11.94
C ALA A 321 13.12 12.81 12.50
N ASN A 322 12.27 11.79 12.51
CA ASN A 322 12.72 10.42 12.77
C ASN A 322 13.45 9.87 11.54
N MET A 323 14.78 9.80 11.62
CA MET A 323 15.64 9.36 10.52
C MET A 323 15.51 7.86 10.19
N THR A 324 14.84 7.07 11.02
CA THR A 324 14.59 5.64 10.74
C THR A 324 13.53 5.39 9.66
N LEU A 325 12.77 6.43 9.31
CA LEU A 325 11.78 6.46 8.22
C LEU A 325 12.46 6.57 6.85
N ALA A 326 11.88 5.93 5.84
CA ALA A 326 12.36 5.94 4.47
C ALA A 326 12.45 7.35 3.89
N CYS A 327 11.36 8.14 3.93
CA CYS A 327 11.35 9.53 3.44
C CYS A 327 12.58 10.26 3.98
N ASN A 328 12.64 10.34 5.31
CA ASN A 328 13.61 11.16 6.01
C ASN A 328 15.04 10.71 5.70
N SER A 329 15.31 9.42 5.80
CA SER A 329 16.62 8.84 5.53
C SER A 329 17.09 9.10 4.09
N VAL A 330 16.23 8.86 3.10
CA VAL A 330 16.58 9.01 1.68
C VAL A 330 16.72 10.48 1.31
N GLY A 331 15.75 11.32 1.74
CA GLY A 331 15.75 12.75 1.48
C GLY A 331 17.01 13.44 2.03
N GLN A 332 17.40 13.10 3.25
CA GLN A 332 18.62 13.60 3.89
C GLN A 332 19.89 13.11 3.19
N LYS A 333 19.97 11.82 2.87
CA LYS A 333 21.18 11.19 2.34
C LYS A 333 21.51 11.68 0.92
N PHE A 334 20.49 11.82 0.08
CA PHE A 334 20.68 12.17 -1.32
C PHE A 334 20.37 13.64 -1.63
N ASP A 335 19.98 14.45 -0.63
CA ASP A 335 19.52 15.83 -0.81
C ASP A 335 18.50 15.91 -1.96
N CYS A 336 17.38 15.20 -1.82
CA CYS A 336 16.38 15.04 -2.88
C CYS A 336 14.96 15.28 -2.38
N LEU A 337 14.04 15.57 -3.32
CA LEU A 337 12.62 15.54 -3.00
C LEU A 337 12.25 14.12 -2.58
N SER A 338 11.74 13.98 -1.37
CA SER A 338 11.44 12.70 -0.76
C SER A 338 10.08 12.84 -0.08
N LEU A 339 9.14 11.96 -0.40
CA LEU A 339 7.77 12.02 0.10
C LEU A 339 7.28 10.62 0.46
N THR A 340 6.59 10.51 1.59
CA THR A 340 5.66 9.40 1.83
C THR A 340 4.30 9.80 1.30
N LEU A 341 3.68 8.98 0.44
CA LEU A 341 2.33 9.19 -0.07
C LEU A 341 1.38 8.21 0.61
N GLU A 342 0.34 8.75 1.23
CA GLU A 342 -0.63 7.98 2.02
C GLU A 342 -1.98 7.92 1.32
N MET A 343 -2.55 6.72 1.21
CA MET A 343 -3.89 6.47 0.68
C MET A 343 -4.83 5.90 1.76
N PRO A 344 -6.10 6.29 1.82
CA PRO A 344 -6.96 5.88 2.94
C PRO A 344 -7.44 4.43 2.81
N PHE A 345 -7.47 3.67 3.92
CA PHE A 345 -8.22 2.40 4.01
C PHE A 345 -9.73 2.60 3.91
N LYS A 346 -10.21 3.78 4.33
CA LYS A 346 -11.63 4.18 4.33
C LYS A 346 -12.05 4.63 2.93
N ASP A 347 -12.12 5.93 2.73
CA ASP A 347 -12.44 6.60 1.48
C ASP A 347 -11.68 7.93 1.45
N ASN A 348 -11.72 8.64 0.32
CA ASN A 348 -11.35 10.03 0.27
C ASN A 348 -12.62 10.89 0.43
N ASN A 349 -12.73 11.59 1.55
CA ASN A 349 -13.88 12.42 1.88
C ASN A 349 -14.07 13.63 0.94
N ASP A 350 -13.04 14.06 0.21
CA ASP A 350 -13.18 15.11 -0.82
C ASP A 350 -13.85 14.57 -2.10
N ALA A 351 -13.85 13.26 -2.31
CA ALA A 351 -14.46 12.59 -3.46
C ALA A 351 -14.97 11.18 -3.09
N PRO A 352 -16.00 11.07 -2.24
CA PRO A 352 -16.42 9.79 -1.70
C PRO A 352 -17.07 8.90 -2.76
N ASN A 353 -16.93 7.59 -2.59
CA ASN A 353 -17.61 6.56 -3.37
C ASN A 353 -18.19 5.52 -2.43
N ALA A 354 -19.49 5.60 -2.15
CA ALA A 354 -20.16 4.71 -1.21
C ALA A 354 -20.10 3.22 -1.59
N LEU A 355 -19.93 2.88 -2.88
CA LEU A 355 -19.88 1.49 -3.34
C LEU A 355 -18.55 0.83 -2.98
N THR A 356 -17.43 1.53 -3.18
CA THR A 356 -16.09 0.93 -3.10
C THR A 356 -15.21 1.56 -2.01
N GLY A 357 -15.56 2.75 -1.53
CA GLY A 357 -14.64 3.62 -0.80
C GLY A 357 -13.40 3.96 -1.64
N TRP A 358 -12.25 4.03 -0.98
CA TRP A 358 -10.97 3.90 -1.68
C TRP A 358 -10.80 2.45 -2.16
N SER A 359 -10.21 2.28 -3.35
CA SER A 359 -10.12 0.97 -4.03
C SER A 359 -8.85 0.87 -4.87
N GLY A 360 -8.48 -0.34 -5.27
CA GLY A 360 -7.35 -0.59 -6.15
C GLY A 360 -7.45 0.19 -7.46
N LYS A 361 -8.65 0.32 -8.03
CA LYS A 361 -8.89 1.17 -9.21
C LYS A 361 -8.50 2.64 -8.99
N ARG A 362 -8.79 3.21 -7.81
CA ARG A 362 -8.43 4.60 -7.49
C ARG A 362 -6.95 4.74 -7.18
N SER A 363 -6.36 3.79 -6.46
CA SER A 363 -4.91 3.71 -6.29
C SER A 363 -4.17 3.70 -7.64
N LYS A 364 -4.63 2.86 -8.58
CA LYS A 364 -4.07 2.81 -9.95
C LYS A 364 -4.15 4.15 -10.66
N GLN A 365 -5.30 4.83 -10.59
CA GLN A 365 -5.45 6.14 -11.21
C GLN A 365 -4.52 7.17 -10.57
N LEU A 366 -4.39 7.17 -9.24
CA LEU A 366 -3.48 8.06 -8.53
C LEU A 366 -2.02 7.82 -8.95
N GLY A 367 -1.59 6.56 -9.13
CA GLY A 367 -0.25 6.24 -9.65
C GLY A 367 0.01 6.85 -11.04
N LYS A 368 -1.01 6.86 -11.90
CA LYS A 368 -0.94 7.52 -13.21
C LYS A 368 -0.82 9.02 -13.05
N ASP A 369 -1.62 9.63 -12.18
CA ASP A 369 -1.62 11.08 -11.96
C ASP A 369 -0.28 11.56 -11.38
N VAL A 370 0.32 10.79 -10.45
CA VAL A 370 1.65 11.06 -9.90
C VAL A 370 2.74 11.09 -10.98
N LEU A 371 2.72 10.18 -11.96
CA LEU A 371 3.67 10.25 -13.08
C LEU A 371 3.56 11.56 -13.87
N THR A 372 2.36 12.12 -14.03
CA THR A 372 2.19 13.45 -14.67
C THR A 372 2.85 14.53 -13.83
N THR A 373 2.63 14.52 -12.51
CA THR A 373 3.25 15.48 -11.58
C THR A 373 4.79 15.38 -11.61
N VAL A 374 5.34 14.17 -11.54
CA VAL A 374 6.80 13.97 -11.62
C VAL A 374 7.35 14.46 -12.96
N THR A 375 6.62 14.27 -14.06
CA THR A 375 7.01 14.77 -15.40
C THR A 375 7.12 16.30 -15.42
N ASP A 376 6.19 17.00 -14.77
CA ASP A 376 6.17 18.46 -14.74
C ASP A 376 7.41 19.02 -14.03
N MET A 377 7.87 18.32 -12.99
CA MET A 377 8.96 18.75 -12.11
C MET A 377 10.35 18.27 -12.56
N ILE A 378 10.45 17.43 -13.60
CA ILE A 378 11.70 16.71 -13.87
C ILE A 378 12.90 17.63 -14.16
N GLY A 379 12.64 18.82 -14.69
CA GLY A 379 13.66 19.83 -15.01
C GLY A 379 14.14 20.62 -13.79
N THR A 380 13.46 20.57 -12.65
CA THR A 380 13.75 21.38 -11.45
C THR A 380 14.27 20.56 -10.27
N LEU A 381 14.25 19.22 -10.35
CA LEU A 381 14.69 18.35 -9.24
C LEU A 381 16.13 18.62 -8.76
N ARG A 382 16.99 19.16 -9.62
CA ARG A 382 18.45 19.24 -9.46
C ARG A 382 19.04 20.37 -10.27
#